data_AF-A0A915ARL7-F1
#
_entry.id   AF-A0A915ARL7-F1
#
_cell.length_a   1.000
_cell.length_b   1.000
_cell.length_c   1.000
_cell.angle_alpha   90.00
_cell.angle_beta   90.00
_cell.angle_gamma   90.00
#
_symmetry.space_group_name_H-M   'P 1'
#
loop_
_entity.id
_entity.type
_entity.pdbx_description
1 polymer ?
#
loop_
_entity_poly.entity_id
_entity_poly.type
_entity_poly.pdbx_seq_one_letter_code
_entity_poly.pdbx_strand_id
1 'polypeptide(L)'
;MISWHTPYNRLLHLSLFFAVLPWLYSYFNEQHRIQSYSVEQSLMLSWDKIITQPTILFRRAVIGINCNVDLVVSGTGLLERMNATTHKRDDHQVLNNVDDLYEAFAYFFSRGAAAERHTSDEKTFQTLVQTAGESRQRPHYYIGGNAALMAEKIATAFPRTTAYLVGPIGPRSQALLHPSIVRTNSTLIVKDEVHVIMEYKQGEILGEYVAPASSRFITSHDQYSGSSVVIEMFFKAIAQFNPDIIILSGVHLLQNQNKEMRMEKLRLIKRNLMQVNRNTPIHLELGSIGDADHVAEVLNRVGVIFLFFNR
;
A
#
# COMPACT_ATOMS: atom_id res chain seq x y z
N MET A 1 35.16 59.10 10.95
CA MET A 1 34.40 59.62 12.11
C MET A 1 33.36 60.59 11.60
N ILE A 2 32.10 60.18 11.55
CA ILE A 2 30.99 61.05 11.14
C ILE A 2 30.60 61.86 12.37
N SER A 3 30.83 63.17 12.35
CA SER A 3 30.50 64.04 13.48
C SER A 3 28.98 64.24 13.58
N TRP A 4 28.42 64.01 14.77
CA TRP A 4 26.97 63.96 15.05
C TRP A 4 26.25 65.32 15.05
N HIS A 5 26.95 66.44 14.83
CA HIS A 5 26.39 67.79 15.05
C HIS A 5 26.26 68.67 13.79
N THR A 6 26.37 68.12 12.57
CA THR A 6 26.19 68.91 11.34
C THR A 6 24.77 68.81 10.77
N PRO A 7 24.09 69.94 10.45
CA PRO A 7 22.68 69.95 10.03
C PRO A 7 22.40 69.23 8.71
N TYR A 8 23.42 69.04 7.86
CA TYR A 8 23.33 68.32 6.58
C TYR A 8 23.19 66.79 6.71
N ASN A 9 23.45 66.22 7.89
CA ASN A 9 23.35 64.76 8.11
C ASN A 9 21.97 64.30 8.61
N ARG A 10 21.03 65.21 8.89
CA ARG A 10 19.72 64.86 9.47
C ARG A 10 18.91 63.89 8.59
N LEU A 11 18.90 64.10 7.28
CA LEU A 11 18.20 63.20 6.33
C LEU A 11 18.85 61.80 6.28
N LEU A 12 20.18 61.74 6.39
CA LEU A 12 20.96 60.51 6.36
C LEU A 12 20.80 59.72 7.68
N HIS A 13 20.70 60.43 8.81
CA HIS A 13 20.34 59.84 10.09
C HIS A 13 18.90 59.33 10.11
N LEU A 14 17.94 60.08 9.55
CA LEU A 14 16.56 59.63 9.41
C LEU A 14 16.45 58.40 8.51
N SER A 15 17.14 58.35 7.36
CA SER A 15 17.12 57.16 6.49
C SER A 15 17.72 55.94 7.17
N LEU A 16 18.78 56.10 7.96
CA LEU A 16 19.36 55.00 8.74
C LEU A 16 18.37 54.50 9.80
N PHE A 17 17.69 55.42 10.49
CA PHE A 17 16.69 55.09 11.49
C PHE A 17 15.49 54.35 10.88
N PHE A 18 14.97 54.83 9.74
CA PHE A 18 13.88 54.19 9.00
C PHE A 18 14.27 52.86 8.34
N ALA A 19 15.57 52.56 8.17
CA ALA A 19 16.03 51.24 7.72
C ALA A 19 16.25 50.27 8.90
N VAL A 20 16.90 50.74 9.97
CA VAL A 20 17.32 49.90 11.10
C VAL A 20 16.14 49.52 12.01
N LEU A 21 15.19 50.42 12.26
CA LEU A 21 14.05 50.12 13.15
C LEU A 21 13.11 49.05 12.61
N PRO A 22 12.64 49.12 11.35
CA PRO A 22 11.81 48.06 10.78
C PRO A 22 12.58 46.73 10.67
N TRP A 23 13.88 46.78 10.41
CA TRP A 23 14.71 45.59 10.38
C TRP A 23 14.85 44.94 11.76
N LEU A 24 15.13 45.72 12.81
CA LEU A 24 15.19 45.23 14.20
C LEU A 24 13.82 44.70 14.66
N TYR A 25 12.73 45.40 14.35
CA TYR A 25 11.37 44.95 14.66
C TYR A 25 11.05 43.63 13.95
N SER A 26 11.35 43.53 12.65
CA SER A 26 11.20 42.31 11.88
C SER A 26 12.03 41.15 12.46
N TYR A 27 13.30 41.40 12.76
CA TYR A 27 14.20 40.39 13.33
C TYR A 27 13.72 39.91 14.70
N PHE A 28 13.32 40.82 15.59
CA PHE A 28 12.83 40.48 16.93
C PHE A 28 11.51 39.71 16.84
N ASN A 29 10.60 40.13 15.96
CA ASN A 29 9.32 39.46 15.75
C ASN A 29 9.50 38.08 15.12
N GLU A 30 10.44 37.91 14.17
CA GLU A 30 10.79 36.62 13.57
C GLU A 30 11.38 35.66 14.61
N GLN A 31 12.26 36.14 15.51
CA GLN A 31 12.81 35.33 16.61
C GLN A 31 11.71 34.89 17.60
N HIS A 32 10.79 35.79 17.96
CA HIS A 32 9.65 35.45 18.81
C HIS A 32 8.71 34.47 18.11
N ARG A 33 8.52 34.63 16.80
CA ARG A 33 7.71 33.72 15.98
C ARG A 33 8.31 32.32 15.95
N ILE A 34 9.63 32.20 15.77
CA ILE A 34 10.35 30.92 15.79
C ILE A 34 10.27 30.26 17.18
N GLN A 35 10.44 31.03 18.25
CA GLN A 35 10.31 30.53 19.63
C GLN A 35 8.87 30.14 19.99
N SER A 36 7.87 30.71 19.31
CA SER A 36 6.46 30.39 19.50
C SER A 36 5.97 29.17 18.71
N TYR A 37 6.80 28.63 17.79
CA TYR A 37 6.40 27.47 17.01
C TYR A 37 6.34 26.22 17.90
N SER A 38 5.30 25.42 17.67
CA SER A 38 5.29 24.06 18.18
C SER A 38 6.39 23.25 17.49
N VAL A 39 6.71 22.09 18.05
CA VAL A 39 7.70 21.16 17.47
C VAL A 39 7.23 20.70 16.09
N GLU A 40 5.94 20.42 15.93
CA GLU A 40 5.33 19.98 14.67
C GLU A 40 5.45 21.06 13.59
N GLN A 41 5.19 22.32 13.95
CA GLN A 41 5.29 23.43 13.02
C GLN A 41 6.73 23.66 12.57
N SER A 42 7.68 23.60 13.50
CA SER A 42 9.11 23.72 13.21
C SER A 42 9.61 22.60 12.30
N LEU A 43 9.13 21.38 12.52
CA LEU A 43 9.47 20.22 11.71
C LEU A 43 8.86 20.32 10.30
N MET A 44 7.60 20.75 10.18
CA MET A 44 6.95 20.95 8.88
C MET A 44 7.69 22.00 8.03
N LEU A 45 8.05 23.15 8.62
CA LEU A 45 8.81 24.20 7.93
C LEU A 45 10.19 23.73 7.50
N SER A 46 10.82 22.87 8.31
CA SER A 46 12.11 22.26 7.97
C SER A 46 11.97 21.27 6.81
N TRP A 47 10.92 20.46 6.79
CA TRP A 47 10.61 19.55 5.68
C TRP A 47 10.32 20.31 4.39
N ASP A 48 9.53 21.38 4.42
CA ASP A 48 9.25 22.19 3.22
C ASP A 48 10.52 22.78 2.61
N LYS A 49 11.52 23.08 3.44
CA LYS A 49 12.82 23.60 2.98
C LYS A 49 13.73 22.51 2.40
N ILE A 50 13.66 21.28 2.90
CA ILE A 50 14.59 20.20 2.56
C ILE A 50 14.04 19.30 1.44
N ILE A 51 12.73 19.05 1.41
CA ILE A 51 12.10 18.14 0.45
C ILE A 51 11.95 18.85 -0.89
N THR A 52 12.95 18.70 -1.74
CA THR A 52 12.94 19.18 -3.12
C THR A 52 12.95 18.03 -4.12
N GLN A 53 12.33 18.22 -5.29
CA GLN A 53 12.38 17.20 -6.34
C GLN A 53 13.80 17.00 -6.86
N PRO A 54 14.22 15.75 -7.15
CA PRO A 54 15.52 15.50 -7.74
C PRO A 54 15.59 16.06 -9.18
N THR A 55 16.80 16.36 -9.63
CA THR A 55 17.06 16.87 -10.98
C THR A 55 16.81 15.82 -12.07
N ILE A 56 17.10 14.56 -11.77
CA ILE A 56 16.81 13.41 -12.64
C ILE A 56 15.55 12.73 -12.13
N LEU A 57 14.58 12.55 -13.03
CA LEU A 57 13.27 11.99 -12.72
C LEU A 57 13.07 10.70 -13.49
N PHE A 58 12.48 9.71 -12.83
CA PHE A 58 11.96 8.53 -13.50
C PHE A 58 10.73 8.93 -14.31
N ARG A 59 10.73 8.66 -15.62
CA ARG A 59 9.61 8.93 -16.52
C ARG A 59 8.73 7.70 -16.72
N ARG A 60 9.30 6.50 -16.66
CA ARG A 60 8.58 5.23 -16.83
C ARG A 60 8.83 4.32 -15.63
N ALA A 61 7.78 4.04 -14.87
CA ALA A 61 7.83 3.11 -13.76
C ALA A 61 6.99 1.87 -14.10
N VAL A 62 7.58 0.68 -14.06
CA VAL A 62 6.83 -0.58 -14.20
C VAL A 62 6.63 -1.18 -12.82
N ILE A 63 5.38 -1.39 -12.44
CA ILE A 63 4.97 -1.81 -11.10
C ILE A 63 4.13 -3.09 -11.20
N GLY A 64 4.41 -4.07 -10.35
CA GLY A 64 3.66 -5.33 -10.27
C GLY A 64 3.99 -6.11 -9.00
N ILE A 65 3.38 -7.24 -8.69
CA ILE A 65 2.37 -7.95 -9.51
C ILE A 65 0.99 -8.04 -8.87
N ASN A 66 0.84 -7.65 -7.59
CA ASN A 66 -0.42 -7.82 -6.87
C ASN A 66 -1.38 -6.63 -7.06
N CYS A 67 -2.61 -6.93 -7.47
CA CYS A 67 -3.70 -5.98 -7.63
C CYS A 67 -5.00 -6.69 -7.27
N ASN A 68 -5.81 -6.11 -6.39
CA ASN A 68 -7.08 -6.68 -5.98
C ASN A 68 -8.05 -5.55 -5.62
N VAL A 69 -9.26 -5.91 -5.20
CA VAL A 69 -10.26 -4.98 -4.69
C VAL A 69 -10.58 -5.34 -3.25
N ASP A 70 -10.39 -4.37 -2.36
CA ASP A 70 -10.77 -4.50 -0.95
C ASP A 70 -12.26 -4.16 -0.81
N LEU A 71 -13.03 -5.12 -0.32
CA LEU A 71 -14.46 -5.01 -0.02
C LEU A 71 -14.65 -4.90 1.49
N VAL A 72 -14.88 -3.68 1.98
CA VAL A 72 -15.02 -3.38 3.40
C VAL A 72 -16.49 -3.42 3.82
N VAL A 73 -16.78 -4.24 4.83
CA VAL A 73 -18.12 -4.51 5.36
C VAL A 73 -18.09 -4.73 6.88
N SER A 74 -19.26 -4.61 7.53
CA SER A 74 -19.41 -5.02 8.93
C SER A 74 -19.29 -6.54 9.04
N GLY A 75 -18.36 -7.02 9.86
CA GLY A 75 -18.10 -8.44 10.02
C GLY A 75 -19.26 -9.19 10.68
N THR A 76 -19.79 -8.64 11.78
CA THR A 76 -20.96 -9.21 12.47
C THR A 76 -22.18 -9.24 11.56
N GLY A 77 -22.50 -8.12 10.91
CA GLY A 77 -23.63 -8.01 9.99
C GLY A 77 -23.51 -8.87 8.73
N LEU A 78 -22.29 -9.25 8.32
CA LEU A 78 -22.08 -10.24 7.26
C LEU A 78 -22.38 -11.65 7.76
N LEU A 79 -21.83 -12.04 8.92
CA LEU A 79 -22.03 -13.38 9.49
C LEU A 79 -23.50 -13.67 9.81
N GLU A 80 -24.23 -12.68 10.32
CA GLU A 80 -25.68 -12.81 10.58
C GLU A 80 -26.47 -13.18 9.31
N ARG A 81 -26.07 -12.67 8.14
CA ARG A 81 -26.75 -12.97 6.87
C ARG A 81 -26.33 -14.29 6.25
N MET A 82 -25.10 -14.71 6.52
CA MET A 82 -24.58 -15.99 6.03
C MET A 82 -25.23 -17.19 6.76
N ASN A 83 -26.07 -16.95 7.79
CA ASN A 83 -26.75 -17.97 8.58
C ASN A 83 -25.79 -19.06 9.10
N ALA A 84 -24.62 -18.65 9.61
CA ALA A 84 -23.69 -19.58 10.23
C ALA A 84 -24.37 -20.33 11.38
N THR A 85 -24.12 -21.64 11.49
CA THR A 85 -24.87 -22.52 12.40
C THR A 85 -24.11 -22.86 13.68
N THR A 86 -22.82 -22.53 13.72
CA THR A 86 -21.92 -22.79 14.84
C THR A 86 -21.88 -21.61 15.83
N HIS A 87 -21.66 -21.93 17.11
CA HIS A 87 -21.37 -20.96 18.18
C HIS A 87 -19.97 -21.17 18.78
N LYS A 88 -19.15 -21.98 18.12
CA LYS A 88 -17.79 -22.25 18.56
C LYS A 88 -16.87 -21.09 18.19
N ARG A 89 -15.70 -21.12 18.82
CA ARG A 89 -14.64 -20.13 18.64
C ARG A 89 -13.30 -20.85 18.56
N ASP A 90 -12.78 -21.02 17.36
CA ASP A 90 -11.50 -21.67 17.11
C ASP A 90 -10.73 -20.99 15.97
N ASP A 91 -9.40 -21.10 15.99
CA ASP A 91 -8.58 -20.59 14.89
C ASP A 91 -8.50 -21.62 13.77
N HIS A 92 -8.73 -21.17 12.54
CA HIS A 92 -8.58 -21.98 11.35
C HIS A 92 -7.51 -21.34 10.46
N GLN A 93 -6.46 -22.09 10.11
CA GLN A 93 -5.43 -21.61 9.18
C GLN A 93 -5.98 -21.42 7.75
N VAL A 94 -6.92 -22.27 7.35
CA VAL A 94 -7.59 -22.26 6.05
C VAL A 94 -9.09 -22.43 6.29
N LEU A 95 -9.92 -21.61 5.64
CA LEU A 95 -11.37 -21.65 5.79
C LEU A 95 -11.97 -22.50 4.66
N ASN A 96 -12.62 -23.61 4.99
CA ASN A 96 -13.19 -24.53 3.99
C ASN A 96 -14.69 -24.34 3.80
N ASN A 97 -15.37 -23.71 4.75
CA ASN A 97 -16.80 -23.52 4.77
C ASN A 97 -17.18 -22.26 5.59
N VAL A 98 -18.48 -21.94 5.66
CA VAL A 98 -19.00 -20.76 6.38
C VAL A 98 -18.84 -20.88 7.90
N ASP A 99 -18.89 -22.09 8.46
CA ASP A 99 -18.72 -22.31 9.90
C ASP A 99 -17.25 -22.07 10.30
N ASP A 100 -16.27 -22.53 9.51
CA ASP A 100 -14.84 -22.22 9.72
C ASP A 100 -14.60 -20.70 9.73
N LEU A 101 -15.26 -19.96 8.82
CA LEU A 101 -15.20 -18.49 8.77
C LEU A 101 -15.77 -17.87 10.05
N TYR A 102 -16.92 -18.34 10.53
CA TYR A 102 -17.53 -17.85 11.76
C TYR A 102 -16.61 -18.11 12.97
N GLU A 103 -16.12 -19.34 13.12
CA GLU A 103 -15.27 -19.75 14.24
C GLU A 103 -13.98 -18.93 14.30
N ALA A 104 -13.30 -18.78 13.14
CA ALA A 104 -12.09 -17.99 13.03
C ALA A 104 -12.36 -16.51 13.28
N PHE A 105 -13.43 -15.95 12.72
CA PHE A 105 -13.81 -14.56 12.98
C PHE A 105 -14.07 -14.33 14.47
N ALA A 106 -14.90 -15.18 15.10
CA ALA A 106 -15.22 -15.09 16.53
C ALA A 106 -13.96 -15.20 17.40
N TYR A 107 -12.99 -16.03 16.98
CA TYR A 107 -11.72 -16.21 17.69
C TYR A 107 -10.92 -14.92 17.76
N PHE A 108 -10.71 -14.25 16.62
CA PHE A 108 -10.00 -12.97 16.57
C PHE A 108 -10.81 -11.79 17.12
N PHE A 109 -12.12 -11.78 16.87
CA PHE A 109 -13.07 -10.79 17.37
C PHE A 109 -13.02 -10.69 18.90
N SER A 110 -13.09 -11.83 19.59
CA SER A 110 -13.05 -11.87 21.06
C SER A 110 -11.72 -11.40 21.68
N ARG A 111 -10.68 -11.26 20.85
CA ARG A 111 -9.34 -10.80 21.25
C ARG A 111 -9.05 -9.37 20.77
N GLY A 112 -9.93 -8.79 19.94
CA GLY A 112 -9.68 -7.51 19.29
C GLY A 112 -8.45 -7.54 18.38
N ALA A 113 -8.12 -8.71 17.81
CA ALA A 113 -6.90 -8.94 17.06
C ALA A 113 -7.18 -8.97 15.55
N ALA A 114 -6.24 -8.46 14.76
CA ALA A 114 -6.33 -8.55 13.30
C ALA A 114 -5.90 -9.93 12.82
N ALA A 115 -6.56 -10.44 11.78
CA ALA A 115 -6.17 -11.68 11.12
C ALA A 115 -6.53 -11.66 9.63
N GLU A 116 -5.84 -12.50 8.88
CA GLU A 116 -6.09 -12.75 7.47
C GLU A 116 -6.08 -14.26 7.23
N ARG A 117 -7.06 -14.77 6.48
CA ARG A 117 -7.20 -16.22 6.18
C ARG A 117 -7.61 -16.47 4.74
N HIS A 118 -7.03 -17.51 4.16
CA HIS A 118 -7.42 -17.98 2.84
C HIS A 118 -8.69 -18.84 2.94
N THR A 119 -9.70 -18.53 2.12
CA THR A 119 -10.85 -19.42 1.92
C THR A 119 -10.53 -20.38 0.77
N SER A 120 -10.52 -21.69 1.02
CA SER A 120 -10.15 -22.70 0.02
C SER A 120 -11.28 -23.02 -0.97
N ASP A 121 -12.53 -23.04 -0.51
CA ASP A 121 -13.69 -23.32 -1.37
C ASP A 121 -14.14 -22.08 -2.14
N GLU A 122 -13.99 -22.13 -3.46
CA GLU A 122 -14.36 -21.03 -4.35
C GLU A 122 -15.85 -20.69 -4.24
N LYS A 123 -16.74 -21.69 -4.17
CA LYS A 123 -18.20 -21.45 -4.13
C LYS A 123 -18.62 -20.72 -2.86
N THR A 124 -18.08 -21.13 -1.72
CA THR A 124 -18.27 -20.46 -0.44
C THR A 124 -17.78 -19.02 -0.52
N PHE A 125 -16.58 -18.79 -1.06
CA PHE A 125 -16.04 -17.45 -1.20
C PHE A 125 -16.87 -16.57 -2.15
N GLN A 126 -17.36 -17.12 -3.27
CA GLN A 126 -18.23 -16.39 -4.18
C GLN A 126 -19.55 -15.98 -3.52
N THR A 127 -20.13 -16.86 -2.72
CA THR A 127 -21.33 -16.56 -1.93
C THR A 127 -21.05 -15.46 -0.92
N LEU A 128 -19.92 -15.53 -0.20
CA LEU A 128 -19.49 -14.51 0.74
C LEU A 128 -19.36 -13.13 0.07
N VAL A 129 -18.67 -13.05 -1.07
CA VAL A 129 -18.50 -11.81 -1.83
C VAL A 129 -19.84 -11.27 -2.33
N GLN A 130 -20.75 -12.14 -2.76
CA GLN A 130 -22.09 -11.75 -3.19
C GLN A 130 -22.88 -11.14 -2.03
N THR A 131 -22.92 -11.79 -0.87
CA THR A 131 -23.62 -11.31 0.32
C THR A 131 -22.99 -10.02 0.87
N ALA A 132 -21.66 -9.93 0.88
CA ALA A 132 -20.93 -8.72 1.27
C ALA A 132 -21.19 -7.55 0.31
N GLY A 133 -21.38 -7.83 -0.97
CA GLY A 133 -21.67 -6.84 -2.00
C GLY A 133 -23.11 -6.34 -2.04
N GLU A 134 -24.02 -6.89 -1.24
CA GLU A 134 -25.42 -6.45 -1.19
C GLU A 134 -25.52 -4.99 -0.70
N SER A 135 -26.36 -4.17 -1.35
CA SER A 135 -26.50 -2.75 -1.01
C SER A 135 -26.88 -2.49 0.46
N ARG A 136 -27.53 -3.46 1.11
CA ARG A 136 -27.88 -3.39 2.54
C ARG A 136 -26.65 -3.39 3.46
N GLN A 137 -25.50 -3.90 3.00
CA GLN A 137 -24.22 -3.88 3.74
C GLN A 137 -23.49 -2.55 3.61
N ARG A 138 -23.97 -1.63 2.75
CA ARG A 138 -23.26 -0.39 2.38
C ARG A 138 -21.76 -0.66 2.10
N PRO A 139 -21.45 -1.60 1.19
CA PRO A 139 -20.08 -2.00 0.95
C PRO A 139 -19.25 -0.84 0.41
N HIS A 140 -18.03 -0.71 0.94
CA HIS A 140 -17.04 0.21 0.38
C HIS A 140 -16.01 -0.59 -0.39
N TYR A 141 -15.74 -0.16 -1.62
CA TYR A 141 -14.75 -0.78 -2.48
C TYR A 141 -13.55 0.13 -2.61
N TYR A 142 -12.37 -0.40 -2.32
CA TYR A 142 -11.10 0.29 -2.48
C TYR A 142 -10.19 -0.52 -3.39
N ILE A 143 -9.29 0.18 -4.09
CA ILE A 143 -8.19 -0.49 -4.76
C ILE A 143 -7.25 -1.05 -3.70
N GLY A 144 -6.90 -2.32 -3.84
CA GLY A 144 -5.96 -2.98 -2.95
C GLY A 144 -4.79 -3.56 -3.72
N GLY A 145 -3.86 -4.15 -2.96
CA GLY A 145 -2.63 -4.72 -3.48
C GLY A 145 -1.54 -3.67 -3.52
N ASN A 146 -0.43 -3.96 -2.82
CA ASN A 146 0.71 -3.06 -2.68
C ASN A 146 1.20 -2.50 -4.03
N ALA A 147 1.25 -3.31 -5.10
CA ALA A 147 1.68 -2.84 -6.40
C ALA A 147 0.71 -1.80 -7.00
N ALA A 148 -0.60 -2.08 -6.94
CA ALA A 148 -1.62 -1.15 -7.40
C ALA A 148 -1.62 0.16 -6.57
N LEU A 149 -1.51 0.07 -5.25
CA LEU A 149 -1.43 1.24 -4.35
C LEU A 149 -0.20 2.12 -4.63
N MET A 150 0.96 1.51 -4.94
CA MET A 150 2.13 2.28 -5.36
C MET A 150 1.92 2.93 -6.72
N ALA A 151 1.31 2.24 -7.68
CA ALA A 151 0.98 2.80 -8.98
C ALA A 151 0.03 4.00 -8.85
N GLU A 152 -1.01 3.90 -8.00
CA GLU A 152 -1.90 5.01 -7.64
C GLU A 152 -1.15 6.21 -7.08
N LYS A 153 -0.27 5.96 -6.11
CA LYS A 153 0.51 7.02 -5.48
C LYS A 153 1.43 7.70 -6.49
N ILE A 154 2.05 6.94 -7.38
CA ILE A 154 2.92 7.47 -8.45
C ILE A 154 2.11 8.32 -9.43
N ALA A 155 0.99 7.78 -9.91
CA ALA A 155 0.11 8.45 -10.86
C ALA A 155 -0.45 9.77 -10.31
N THR A 156 -0.74 9.81 -9.01
CA THR A 156 -1.29 11.01 -8.34
C THR A 156 -0.22 12.02 -7.97
N ALA A 157 0.92 11.58 -7.43
CA ALA A 157 1.94 12.48 -6.88
C ALA A 157 2.99 12.93 -7.92
N PHE A 158 3.21 12.16 -8.98
CA PHE A 158 4.28 12.39 -9.96
C PHE A 158 3.73 12.49 -11.38
N PRO A 159 3.15 13.64 -11.79
CA PRO A 159 2.51 13.79 -13.10
C PRO A 159 3.47 13.64 -14.30
N ARG A 160 4.79 13.68 -14.06
CA ARG A 160 5.84 13.45 -15.09
C ARG A 160 6.29 11.99 -15.19
N THR A 161 5.72 11.11 -14.37
CA THR A 161 6.05 9.68 -14.32
C THR A 161 4.84 8.87 -14.75
N THR A 162 4.98 8.12 -15.85
CA THR A 162 3.98 7.17 -16.30
C THR A 162 4.13 5.87 -15.51
N ALA A 163 3.08 5.49 -14.78
CA ALA A 163 2.99 4.23 -14.08
C ALA A 163 2.40 3.15 -15.02
N TYR A 164 3.14 2.07 -15.22
CA TYR A 164 2.70 0.86 -15.93
C TYR A 164 2.42 -0.23 -14.91
N LEU A 165 1.15 -0.46 -14.61
CA LEU A 165 0.73 -1.48 -13.66
C LEU A 165 0.51 -2.82 -14.38
N VAL A 166 1.15 -3.86 -13.87
CA VAL A 166 0.93 -5.24 -14.29
C VAL A 166 0.45 -6.04 -13.09
N GLY A 167 -0.75 -6.59 -13.19
CA GLY A 167 -1.37 -7.41 -12.16
C GLY A 167 -2.77 -7.84 -12.59
N PRO A 168 -3.43 -8.75 -11.89
CA PRO A 168 -4.80 -9.16 -12.23
C PRO A 168 -5.76 -7.97 -12.11
N ILE A 169 -6.17 -7.40 -13.24
CA ILE A 169 -7.04 -6.21 -13.28
C ILE A 169 -8.39 -6.62 -13.85
N GLY A 170 -9.40 -6.67 -12.99
CA GLY A 170 -10.79 -6.89 -13.38
C GLY A 170 -11.54 -5.56 -13.63
N PRO A 171 -12.84 -5.64 -13.96
CA PRO A 171 -13.64 -4.46 -14.28
C PRO A 171 -13.74 -3.44 -13.14
N ARG A 172 -13.78 -3.89 -11.89
CA ARG A 172 -13.95 -3.01 -10.72
C ARG A 172 -12.64 -2.34 -10.34
N SER A 173 -11.54 -3.08 -10.25
CA SER A 173 -10.20 -2.51 -10.06
C SER A 173 -9.87 -1.53 -11.18
N GLN A 174 -10.21 -1.85 -12.43
CA GLN A 174 -10.08 -0.93 -13.56
C GLN A 174 -10.82 0.40 -13.36
N ALA A 175 -12.01 0.39 -12.77
CA ALA A 175 -12.79 1.59 -12.49
C ALA A 175 -12.28 2.39 -11.28
N LEU A 176 -11.62 1.72 -10.33
CA LEU A 176 -11.06 2.34 -9.12
C LEU A 176 -9.67 2.95 -9.36
N LEU A 177 -8.91 2.42 -10.32
CA LEU A 177 -7.57 2.90 -10.64
C LEU A 177 -7.58 4.29 -11.29
N HIS A 178 -6.55 5.09 -11.00
CA HIS A 178 -6.31 6.39 -11.59
C HIS A 178 -6.18 6.28 -13.12
N PRO A 179 -6.86 7.15 -13.90
CA PRO A 179 -6.96 7.01 -15.35
C PRO A 179 -5.63 7.14 -16.10
N SER A 180 -4.60 7.74 -15.50
CA SER A 180 -3.27 7.85 -16.12
C SER A 180 -2.42 6.58 -16.01
N ILE A 181 -2.84 5.58 -15.23
CA ILE A 181 -2.12 4.32 -15.10
C ILE A 181 -2.28 3.53 -16.39
N VAL A 182 -1.15 3.22 -17.02
CA VAL A 182 -1.10 2.40 -18.23
C VAL A 182 -1.13 0.93 -17.83
N ARG A 183 -1.96 0.17 -18.53
CA ARG A 183 -2.23 -1.25 -18.26
C ARG A 183 -1.94 -2.06 -19.52
N THR A 184 -1.56 -3.32 -19.36
CA THR A 184 -1.40 -4.25 -20.49
C THR A 184 -2.67 -5.06 -20.66
N ASN A 185 -3.22 -5.12 -21.89
CA ASN A 185 -4.46 -5.89 -22.16
C ASN A 185 -4.39 -7.35 -21.73
N SER A 186 -3.19 -7.94 -21.72
CA SER A 186 -2.96 -9.31 -21.27
C SER A 186 -3.27 -9.52 -19.79
N THR A 187 -3.32 -8.47 -18.97
CA THR A 187 -3.60 -8.57 -17.52
C THR A 187 -5.06 -8.38 -17.15
N LEU A 188 -5.93 -8.18 -18.15
CA LEU A 188 -7.35 -8.02 -17.94
C LEU A 188 -7.97 -9.38 -17.64
N ILE A 189 -8.63 -9.48 -16.50
CA ILE A 189 -9.38 -10.66 -16.06
C ILE A 189 -10.87 -10.39 -16.07
N VAL A 190 -11.67 -11.45 -16.20
CA VAL A 190 -13.14 -11.32 -16.28
C VAL A 190 -13.75 -10.89 -14.95
N LYS A 191 -13.14 -11.32 -13.84
CA LYS A 191 -13.62 -11.09 -12.48
C LYS A 191 -12.46 -10.62 -11.60
N ASP A 192 -12.68 -9.54 -10.85
CA ASP A 192 -11.67 -9.02 -9.92
C ASP A 192 -11.32 -10.03 -8.82
N GLU A 193 -10.05 -10.02 -8.42
CA GLU A 193 -9.63 -10.58 -7.14
C GLU A 193 -10.17 -9.70 -6.02
N VAL A 194 -10.92 -10.29 -5.08
CA VAL A 194 -11.58 -9.54 -4.00
C VAL A 194 -11.05 -9.99 -2.66
N HIS A 195 -10.75 -9.04 -1.79
CA HIS A 195 -10.44 -9.28 -0.38
C HIS A 195 -11.61 -8.76 0.46
N VAL A 196 -12.27 -9.64 1.20
CA VAL A 196 -13.37 -9.24 2.08
C VAL A 196 -12.78 -8.82 3.42
N ILE A 197 -12.91 -7.54 3.75
CA ILE A 197 -12.47 -6.95 5.01
C ILE A 197 -13.68 -6.80 5.92
N MET A 198 -13.74 -7.67 6.93
CA MET A 198 -14.78 -7.74 7.94
C MET A 198 -14.36 -6.90 9.15
N GLU A 199 -14.84 -5.67 9.23
CA GLU A 199 -14.52 -4.75 10.33
C GLU A 199 -15.49 -4.93 11.50
N TYR A 200 -14.97 -4.70 12.71
CA TYR A 200 -15.74 -4.63 13.94
C TYR A 200 -15.17 -3.59 14.89
N LYS A 201 -16.03 -3.00 15.72
CA LYS A 201 -15.69 -1.95 16.67
C LYS A 201 -15.52 -2.48 18.08
N GLN A 202 -14.75 -1.76 18.89
CA GLN A 202 -14.72 -1.99 20.33
C GLN A 202 -16.14 -1.92 20.92
N GLY A 203 -16.48 -2.90 21.76
CA GLY A 203 -17.79 -3.01 22.39
C GLY A 203 -18.88 -3.61 21.51
N GLU A 204 -18.57 -3.96 20.26
CA GLU A 204 -19.50 -4.69 19.38
C GLU A 204 -19.74 -6.10 19.92
N ILE A 205 -20.93 -6.65 19.66
CA ILE A 205 -21.40 -7.92 20.20
C ILE A 205 -21.57 -8.93 19.06
N LEU A 206 -21.04 -10.13 19.24
CA LEU A 206 -21.27 -11.29 18.38
C LEU A 206 -21.66 -12.49 19.26
N GLY A 207 -22.95 -12.84 19.27
CA GLY A 207 -23.45 -13.87 20.19
C GLY A 207 -23.21 -13.46 21.65
N GLU A 208 -22.41 -14.25 22.37
CA GLU A 208 -22.02 -13.97 23.76
C GLU A 208 -20.69 -13.20 23.89
N TYR A 209 -20.02 -12.91 22.77
CA TYR A 209 -18.71 -12.27 22.76
C TYR A 209 -18.82 -10.77 22.58
N VAL A 210 -17.93 -10.03 23.25
CA VAL A 210 -17.78 -8.58 23.11
C VAL A 210 -16.37 -8.27 22.64
N ALA A 211 -16.22 -7.46 21.59
CA ALA A 211 -14.91 -7.09 21.07
C ALA A 211 -14.18 -6.13 22.03
N PRO A 212 -12.97 -6.48 22.52
CA PRO A 212 -12.22 -5.62 23.44
C PRO A 212 -11.58 -4.40 22.76
N ALA A 213 -11.38 -4.46 21.44
CA ALA A 213 -10.82 -3.38 20.62
C ALA A 213 -11.41 -3.43 19.20
N SER A 214 -11.39 -2.28 18.51
CA SER A 214 -11.76 -2.20 17.09
C SER A 214 -10.66 -2.83 16.25
N SER A 215 -11.03 -3.74 15.35
CA SER A 215 -10.10 -4.42 14.47
C SER A 215 -10.84 -4.99 13.24
N ARG A 216 -10.15 -5.82 12.46
CA ARG A 216 -10.63 -6.37 11.20
C ARG A 216 -10.16 -7.80 10.99
N PHE A 217 -11.00 -8.59 10.35
CA PHE A 217 -10.67 -9.92 9.84
C PHE A 217 -10.74 -9.89 8.32
N ILE A 218 -9.72 -10.41 7.64
CA ILE A 218 -9.64 -10.39 6.18
C ILE A 218 -9.73 -11.81 5.66
N THR A 219 -10.53 -12.03 4.62
CA THR A 219 -10.47 -13.28 3.87
C THR A 219 -10.49 -13.08 2.37
N SER A 220 -9.77 -13.95 1.68
CA SER A 220 -9.61 -13.90 0.22
C SER A 220 -9.47 -15.30 -0.38
N HIS A 221 -9.77 -15.38 -1.67
CA HIS A 221 -9.49 -16.53 -2.53
C HIS A 221 -8.66 -16.07 -3.73
N ASP A 222 -7.46 -15.54 -3.48
CA ASP A 222 -6.59 -14.99 -4.54
C ASP A 222 -5.89 -16.12 -5.31
N GLN A 223 -6.22 -16.26 -6.59
CA GLN A 223 -5.62 -17.23 -7.49
C GLN A 223 -4.63 -16.58 -8.46
N TYR A 224 -4.90 -15.34 -8.89
CA TYR A 224 -4.21 -14.73 -10.01
C TYR A 224 -2.99 -13.89 -9.62
N SER A 225 -2.99 -13.20 -8.46
CA SER A 225 -1.91 -12.26 -8.10
C SER A 225 -0.55 -12.93 -7.98
N GLY A 226 -0.53 -14.21 -7.58
CA GLY A 226 0.66 -15.05 -7.48
C GLY A 226 0.85 -16.01 -8.65
N SER A 227 0.12 -15.88 -9.76
CA SER A 227 0.19 -16.82 -10.88
C SER A 227 1.44 -16.64 -11.75
N SER A 228 1.94 -17.73 -12.35
CA SER A 228 3.10 -17.67 -13.25
C SER A 228 2.83 -16.78 -14.47
N VAL A 229 1.59 -16.76 -14.96
CA VAL A 229 1.15 -15.93 -16.09
C VAL A 229 1.37 -14.44 -15.81
N VAL A 230 0.92 -13.95 -14.64
CA VAL A 230 1.11 -12.53 -14.27
C VAL A 230 2.59 -12.21 -14.08
N ILE A 231 3.37 -13.12 -13.47
CA ILE A 231 4.83 -12.96 -13.31
C ILE A 231 5.51 -12.81 -14.67
N GLU A 232 5.21 -13.69 -15.64
CA GLU A 232 5.80 -13.62 -16.98
C GLU A 232 5.42 -12.35 -17.72
N MET A 233 4.17 -11.91 -17.60
CA MET A 233 3.70 -10.68 -18.22
C MET A 233 4.34 -9.44 -17.61
N PHE A 234 4.67 -9.45 -16.32
CA PHE A 234 5.42 -8.37 -15.68
C PHE A 234 6.81 -8.23 -16.30
N PHE A 235 7.54 -9.33 -16.47
CA PHE A 235 8.85 -9.29 -17.12
C PHE A 235 8.77 -8.96 -18.62
N LYS A 236 7.71 -9.40 -19.31
CA LYS A 236 7.44 -8.97 -20.69
C LYS A 236 7.19 -7.46 -20.77
N ALA A 237 6.45 -6.89 -19.82
CA ALA A 237 6.21 -5.45 -19.74
C ALA A 237 7.50 -4.68 -19.46
N ILE A 238 8.40 -5.18 -18.59
CA ILE A 238 9.73 -4.59 -18.37
C ILE A 238 10.50 -4.51 -19.69
N ALA A 239 10.55 -5.60 -20.46
CA ALA A 239 11.23 -5.63 -21.75
C ALA A 239 10.57 -4.70 -22.78
N GLN A 240 9.24 -4.60 -22.77
CA GLN A 240 8.48 -3.77 -23.72
C GLN A 240 8.60 -2.27 -23.43
N PHE A 241 8.49 -1.86 -22.16
CA PHE A 241 8.41 -0.44 -21.78
C PHE A 241 9.76 0.18 -21.45
N ASN A 242 10.81 -0.62 -21.29
CA ASN A 242 12.16 -0.17 -20.95
C ASN A 242 12.15 0.89 -19.82
N PRO A 243 11.71 0.51 -18.61
CA PRO A 243 11.45 1.44 -17.52
C PRO A 243 12.73 2.06 -16.94
N ASP A 244 12.56 3.23 -16.34
CA ASP A 244 13.62 3.89 -15.57
C ASP A 244 13.67 3.38 -14.12
N ILE A 245 12.59 2.79 -13.62
CA ILE A 245 12.51 2.09 -12.33
C ILE A 245 11.53 0.91 -12.40
N ILE A 246 11.89 -0.19 -11.74
CA ILE A 246 11.05 -1.38 -11.61
C ILE A 246 10.64 -1.53 -10.15
N ILE A 247 9.36 -1.76 -9.89
CA ILE A 247 8.82 -2.00 -8.55
C ILE A 247 8.15 -3.37 -8.55
N LEU A 248 8.71 -4.30 -7.78
CA LEU A 248 8.19 -5.64 -7.59
C LEU A 248 7.60 -5.79 -6.19
N SER A 249 6.37 -6.28 -6.12
CA SER A 249 5.57 -6.49 -4.93
C SER A 249 4.68 -7.72 -5.14
N GLY A 250 4.08 -8.23 -4.06
CA GLY A 250 3.16 -9.38 -4.11
C GLY A 250 3.86 -10.74 -4.01
N VAL A 251 5.19 -10.77 -3.92
CA VAL A 251 5.96 -12.03 -3.74
C VAL A 251 5.57 -12.76 -2.45
N HIS A 252 5.15 -12.02 -1.41
CA HIS A 252 4.65 -12.56 -0.14
C HIS A 252 3.37 -13.40 -0.29
N LEU A 253 2.57 -13.17 -1.33
CA LEU A 253 1.34 -13.94 -1.59
C LEU A 253 1.64 -15.39 -1.99
N LEU A 254 2.88 -15.70 -2.37
CA LEU A 254 3.30 -17.06 -2.72
C LEU A 254 3.36 -17.99 -1.50
N GLN A 255 3.24 -17.49 -0.27
CA GLN A 255 3.23 -18.29 0.95
C GLN A 255 2.03 -19.25 1.01
N ASN A 256 0.91 -18.91 0.37
CA ASN A 256 -0.32 -19.70 0.37
C ASN A 256 -0.28 -20.88 -0.62
N GLN A 257 0.80 -21.00 -1.41
CA GLN A 257 0.98 -22.04 -2.41
C GLN A 257 1.76 -23.22 -1.81
N ASN A 258 1.61 -24.41 -2.38
CA ASN A 258 2.48 -25.52 -2.00
C ASN A 258 3.96 -25.19 -2.28
N LYS A 259 4.84 -25.88 -1.55
CA LYS A 259 6.28 -25.58 -1.54
C LYS A 259 6.90 -25.69 -2.93
N GLU A 260 6.49 -26.69 -3.71
CA GLU A 260 7.01 -26.94 -5.06
C GLU A 260 6.67 -25.78 -6.01
N MET A 261 5.40 -25.37 -6.07
CA MET A 261 4.95 -24.25 -6.92
C MET A 261 5.57 -22.93 -6.47
N ARG A 262 5.65 -22.70 -5.15
CA ARG A 262 6.31 -21.51 -4.57
C ARG A 262 7.76 -21.42 -5.03
N MET A 263 8.49 -22.53 -4.91
CA MET A 263 9.89 -22.64 -5.34
C MET A 263 10.07 -22.44 -6.84
N GLU A 264 9.15 -22.93 -7.68
CA GLU A 264 9.17 -22.72 -9.12
C GLU A 264 8.99 -21.24 -9.46
N LYS A 265 7.99 -20.58 -8.87
CA LYS A 265 7.71 -19.15 -9.08
C LYS A 265 8.87 -18.27 -8.63
N LEU A 266 9.49 -18.57 -7.49
CA LEU A 266 10.68 -17.84 -7.02
C LEU A 266 11.88 -18.03 -7.95
N ARG A 267 12.07 -19.22 -8.54
CA ARG A 267 13.10 -19.46 -9.56
C ARG A 267 12.80 -18.67 -10.84
N LEU A 268 11.53 -18.62 -11.27
CA LEU A 268 11.08 -17.84 -12.41
C LEU A 268 11.37 -16.35 -12.21
N ILE A 269 11.01 -15.79 -11.06
CA ILE A 269 11.30 -14.39 -10.71
C ILE A 269 12.82 -14.13 -10.73
N LYS A 270 13.61 -14.98 -10.04
CA LYS A 270 15.07 -14.87 -10.02
C LYS A 270 15.66 -14.88 -11.43
N ARG A 271 15.27 -15.83 -12.27
CA ARG A 271 15.79 -15.97 -13.64
C ARG A 271 15.53 -14.71 -14.47
N ASN A 272 14.32 -14.17 -14.41
CA ASN A 272 13.98 -12.98 -15.19
C ASN A 272 14.63 -11.70 -14.62
N LEU A 273 14.76 -11.56 -13.30
CA LEU A 273 15.49 -10.44 -12.69
C LEU A 273 16.95 -10.39 -13.15
N MET A 274 17.59 -11.55 -13.34
CA MET A 274 18.97 -11.61 -13.87
C MET A 274 19.10 -11.15 -15.33
N GLN A 275 17.99 -11.04 -16.07
CA GLN A 275 17.94 -10.57 -17.46
C GLN A 275 17.61 -9.07 -17.56
N VAL A 276 17.21 -8.43 -16.47
CA VAL A 276 16.93 -6.99 -16.43
C VAL A 276 18.23 -6.20 -16.60
N ASN A 277 18.14 -5.04 -17.24
CA ASN A 277 19.27 -4.12 -17.39
C ASN A 277 19.86 -3.77 -16.01
N ARG A 278 21.18 -3.94 -15.87
CA ARG A 278 21.91 -3.68 -14.62
C ARG A 278 21.84 -2.23 -14.15
N ASN A 279 21.59 -1.30 -15.06
CA ASN A 279 21.49 0.13 -14.74
C ASN A 279 20.08 0.55 -14.30
N THR A 280 19.08 -0.32 -14.40
CA THR A 280 17.70 0.00 -13.98
C THR A 280 17.52 -0.37 -12.52
N PRO A 281 17.23 0.60 -11.61
CA PRO A 281 16.95 0.30 -10.21
C PRO A 281 15.68 -0.55 -10.08
N ILE A 282 15.76 -1.53 -9.18
CA ILE A 282 14.64 -2.41 -8.84
C ILE A 282 14.33 -2.24 -7.35
N HIS A 283 13.09 -1.91 -7.02
CA HIS A 283 12.58 -1.89 -5.65
C HIS A 283 11.78 -3.17 -5.39
N LEU A 284 12.08 -3.88 -4.31
CA LEU A 284 11.28 -5.01 -3.84
C LEU A 284 10.51 -4.58 -2.60
N GLU A 285 9.18 -4.52 -2.71
CA GLU A 285 8.31 -4.35 -1.56
C GLU A 285 7.91 -5.71 -1.00
N LEU A 286 8.26 -5.93 0.26
CA LEU A 286 7.76 -7.06 1.03
C LEU A 286 6.55 -6.60 1.84
N GLY A 287 5.43 -7.29 1.64
CA GLY A 287 4.23 -7.10 2.44
C GLY A 287 4.28 -7.92 3.73
N SER A 288 3.11 -8.15 4.33
CA SER A 288 2.99 -9.00 5.51
C SER A 288 3.37 -10.44 5.18
N ILE A 289 4.38 -10.98 5.87
CA ILE A 289 4.77 -12.40 5.80
C ILE A 289 4.77 -12.93 7.23
N GLY A 290 3.94 -13.95 7.49
CA GLY A 290 3.83 -14.57 8.81
C GLY A 290 4.83 -15.71 9.05
N ASP A 291 5.47 -16.20 7.99
CA ASP A 291 6.39 -17.35 8.02
C ASP A 291 7.85 -16.88 7.83
N ALA A 292 8.67 -17.03 8.89
CA ALA A 292 10.07 -16.66 8.88
C ALA A 292 10.90 -17.47 7.85
N ASP A 293 10.55 -18.73 7.61
CA ASP A 293 11.23 -19.56 6.62
C ASP A 293 10.94 -19.04 5.21
N HIS A 294 9.70 -18.61 4.96
CA HIS A 294 9.34 -17.98 3.70
C HIS A 294 10.08 -16.66 3.48
N VAL A 295 10.20 -15.81 4.50
CA VAL A 295 10.99 -14.57 4.42
C VAL A 295 12.43 -14.88 4.03
N ALA A 296 13.07 -15.82 4.74
CA ALA A 296 14.44 -16.22 4.46
C ALA A 296 14.60 -16.75 3.03
N GLU A 297 13.64 -17.53 2.53
CA GLU A 297 13.65 -18.05 1.17
C GLU A 297 13.57 -16.93 0.12
N VAL A 298 12.67 -15.95 0.31
CA VAL A 298 12.52 -14.80 -0.58
C VAL A 298 13.81 -13.97 -0.57
N LEU A 299 14.36 -13.65 0.60
CA LEU A 299 15.59 -12.85 0.72
C LEU A 299 16.80 -13.56 0.07
N ASN A 300 16.99 -14.85 0.33
CA ASN A 300 18.13 -15.60 -0.21
C ASN A 300 18.06 -15.77 -1.73
N ARG A 301 16.86 -15.87 -2.30
CA ARG A 301 16.69 -16.12 -3.75
C ARG A 301 16.56 -14.85 -4.56
N VAL A 302 15.79 -13.90 -4.04
CA VAL A 302 15.40 -12.66 -4.71
C VAL A 302 16.22 -11.50 -4.15
N GLY A 303 16.26 -11.33 -2.82
CA GLY A 303 16.97 -10.23 -2.15
C GLY A 303 18.48 -10.16 -2.43
N VAL A 304 19.16 -11.30 -2.54
CA VAL A 304 20.60 -11.35 -2.90
C VAL A 304 20.88 -10.68 -4.24
N ILE A 305 19.95 -10.74 -5.19
CA ILE A 305 20.10 -10.08 -6.50
C ILE A 305 20.18 -8.56 -6.28
N PHE A 306 19.32 -7.97 -5.45
CA PHE A 306 19.31 -6.53 -5.19
C PHE A 306 20.60 -6.01 -4.54
N LEU A 307 21.29 -6.84 -3.75
CA LEU A 307 22.59 -6.49 -3.15
C LEU A 307 23.74 -6.47 -4.16
N PHE A 308 23.66 -7.24 -5.24
CA PHE A 308 24.70 -7.29 -6.28
C PHE A 308 24.57 -6.20 -7.34
N PHE A 309 23.41 -5.54 -7.47
CA PHE A 309 23.19 -4.44 -8.42
C PHE A 309 23.62 -3.07 -7.87
N ASN A 310 24.08 -3.02 -6.61
CA ASN A 310 24.60 -1.81 -5.95
C ASN A 310 26.15 -1.79 -5.88
N ARG A 311 26.84 -2.54 -6.75
CA ARG A 311 28.30 -2.48 -6.94
C ARG A 311 28.66 -2.14 -8.37
#